data_AF-A0A4Q4Q6K9-F1
#
_entry.id   AF-A0A4Q4Q6K9-F1
#
_cell.length_a   1.000
_cell.length_b   1.000
_cell.length_c   1.000
_cell.angle_alpha   90.00
_cell.angle_beta   90.00
_cell.angle_gamma   90.00
#
_symmetry.space_group_name_H-M   'P 1'
#
loop_
_entity.id
_entity.type
_entity.pdbx_description
1 polymer ?
#
loop_
_entity_poly.entity_id
_entity_poly.type
_entity_poly.pdbx_seq_one_letter_code
_entity_poly.pdbx_strand_id
1 'polypeptide(L)'
;MRSSAVSCVSQPFNPEIILQKFRTAVRESDSESSNFSASDWRKIRQLVDRAVNHKESRRISHLNRTILKLYIRSSLVEQENKKLREALIEERQRKQRSRRRPLERSEGYYGGAVFWSTRKVREARSVQEQKDRDTEQLQQQKAAAIQAREESKLIKAREIDARRRARAEAKLLREKKRADEAAERAAY
;
A
#
# COMPACT_ATOMS: atom_id res chain seq x y z
N MET A 1 47.96 -39.45 40.93
CA MET A 1 48.34 -39.69 39.52
C MET A 1 47.21 -39.21 38.63
N ARG A 2 47.55 -38.29 37.71
CA ARG A 2 46.86 -37.88 36.46
C ARG A 2 45.43 -37.32 36.56
N SER A 3 45.39 -35.99 36.59
CA SER A 3 44.28 -35.13 36.20
C SER A 3 44.05 -35.25 34.68
N SER A 4 42.82 -35.57 34.27
CA SER A 4 42.41 -35.51 32.86
C SER A 4 41.62 -34.23 32.64
N ALA A 5 42.34 -33.18 32.25
CA ALA A 5 41.73 -31.99 31.69
C ALA A 5 41.08 -32.35 30.35
N VAL A 6 39.75 -32.31 30.31
CA VAL A 6 39.00 -32.33 29.05
C VAL A 6 39.25 -30.97 28.40
N SER A 7 40.24 -30.92 27.52
CA SER A 7 40.43 -29.77 26.64
C SER A 7 39.21 -29.72 25.72
N CYS A 8 38.36 -28.73 25.95
CA CYS A 8 37.38 -28.30 24.95
C CYS A 8 38.19 -27.64 23.82
N VAL A 9 38.74 -28.48 22.94
CA VAL A 9 39.28 -28.03 21.67
C VAL A 9 38.08 -27.59 20.85
N SER A 10 37.87 -26.27 20.80
CA SER A 10 36.96 -25.64 19.86
C SER A 10 37.24 -26.21 18.47
N GLN A 11 36.26 -26.91 17.90
CA GLN A 11 36.26 -27.34 16.51
C GLN A 11 36.79 -26.19 15.63
N PRO A 12 37.71 -26.45 14.67
CA PRO A 12 38.28 -25.38 13.87
C PRO A 12 37.17 -24.69 13.07
N PHE A 13 37.25 -23.36 13.09
CA PHE A 13 36.41 -22.42 12.37
C PHE A 13 36.43 -22.78 10.88
N ASN A 14 35.40 -23.46 10.39
CA ASN A 14 35.34 -23.90 9.01
C ASN A 14 34.95 -22.71 8.11
N PRO A 15 35.90 -22.12 7.34
CA PRO A 15 35.65 -20.88 6.60
C PRO A 15 34.67 -21.07 5.44
N GLU A 16 34.51 -22.30 4.95
CA GLU A 16 33.56 -22.65 3.89
C GLU A 16 32.10 -22.36 4.29
N ILE A 17 31.76 -22.52 5.57
CA ILE A 17 30.41 -22.22 6.08
C ILE A 17 30.13 -20.72 6.01
N ILE A 18 31.16 -19.91 6.25
CA ILE A 18 31.06 -18.44 6.19
C ILE A 18 30.98 -18.01 4.74
N LEU A 19 31.81 -18.59 3.86
CA LEU A 19 31.78 -18.30 2.43
C LEU A 19 30.46 -18.74 1.79
N GLN A 20 29.85 -19.86 2.21
CA GLN A 20 28.52 -20.26 1.77
C GLN A 20 27.42 -19.24 2.12
N LYS A 21 27.53 -18.55 3.27
CA LYS A 21 26.57 -17.50 3.63
C LYS A 21 26.66 -16.27 2.73
N PHE A 22 27.83 -16.02 2.14
CA PHE A 22 28.07 -14.93 1.19
C PHE A 22 27.93 -15.36 -0.27
N ARG A 23 27.78 -16.67 -0.55
CA ARG A 23 27.21 -17.13 -1.82
C ARG A 23 25.73 -16.77 -1.80
N THR A 24 25.44 -15.50 -2.08
CA THR A 24 24.20 -15.13 -2.72
C THR A 24 24.07 -16.04 -3.93
N ALA A 25 23.23 -17.07 -3.81
CA ALA A 25 22.59 -17.60 -4.99
C ALA A 25 22.13 -16.36 -5.75
N VAL A 26 22.60 -16.21 -6.98
CA VAL A 26 22.00 -15.28 -7.92
C VAL A 26 20.55 -15.72 -7.99
N ARG A 27 19.73 -15.18 -7.10
CA ARG A 27 18.31 -15.05 -7.31
C ARG A 27 18.28 -14.13 -8.51
N GLU A 28 18.25 -14.74 -9.70
CA GLU A 28 17.33 -14.32 -10.74
C GLU A 28 15.98 -14.24 -10.04
N SER A 29 15.79 -13.11 -9.37
CA SER A 29 14.51 -12.70 -8.87
C SER A 29 13.81 -12.27 -10.14
N ASP A 30 13.27 -13.26 -10.85
CA ASP A 30 12.11 -13.13 -11.72
C ASP A 30 10.95 -12.72 -10.84
N SER A 31 11.09 -11.56 -10.20
CA SER A 31 10.00 -10.82 -9.66
C SER A 31 9.25 -10.35 -10.88
N GLU A 32 8.23 -11.15 -11.20
CA GLU A 32 6.99 -10.78 -11.88
C GLU A 32 6.39 -9.53 -11.23
N SER A 33 7.13 -8.43 -11.32
CA SER A 33 6.62 -7.11 -11.19
C SER A 33 6.02 -6.83 -12.55
N SER A 34 4.70 -6.90 -12.60
CA SER A 34 3.84 -6.49 -13.70
C SER A 34 3.96 -4.98 -13.95
N ASN A 35 5.19 -4.53 -14.17
CA ASN A 35 5.55 -3.23 -14.71
C ASN A 35 5.58 -3.48 -16.21
N PHE A 36 4.65 -2.88 -16.95
CA PHE A 36 4.54 -2.99 -18.41
C PHE A 36 5.92 -3.21 -19.06
N SER A 37 6.13 -4.42 -19.55
CA SER A 37 7.43 -4.85 -20.06
C SER A 37 7.82 -3.91 -21.19
N ALA A 38 9.11 -3.65 -21.40
CA ALA A 38 9.57 -2.92 -22.58
C ALA A 38 9.03 -3.54 -23.90
N SER A 39 8.60 -4.80 -23.85
CA SER A 39 7.89 -5.51 -24.90
C SER A 39 6.47 -4.98 -25.15
N ASP A 40 5.75 -4.49 -24.14
CA ASP A 40 4.34 -4.10 -24.23
C ASP A 40 4.15 -2.76 -24.96
N TRP A 41 5.03 -1.78 -24.76
CA TRP A 41 4.98 -0.53 -25.55
C TRP A 41 5.40 -0.75 -27.01
N ARG A 42 6.33 -1.69 -27.28
CA ARG A 42 6.70 -2.06 -28.65
C ARG A 42 5.54 -2.70 -29.39
N LYS A 43 4.76 -3.56 -28.71
CA LYS A 43 3.52 -4.13 -29.27
C LYS A 43 2.49 -3.05 -29.56
N ILE A 44 2.25 -2.12 -28.62
CA ILE A 44 1.33 -0.98 -28.84
C ILE A 44 1.78 -0.16 -30.05
N ARG A 45 3.08 0.15 -30.16
CA ARG A 45 3.62 0.89 -31.30
C ARG A 45 3.44 0.14 -32.62
N GLN A 46 3.70 -1.17 -32.66
CA GLN A 46 3.46 -1.99 -33.84
C GLN A 46 1.98 -2.03 -34.25
N LEU A 47 1.06 -2.11 -33.29
CA LEU A 47 -0.38 -2.07 -33.55
C LEU A 47 -0.81 -0.71 -34.11
N VAL A 48 -0.29 0.37 -33.52
CA VAL A 48 -0.53 1.73 -34.02
C VAL A 48 0.02 1.88 -35.43
N ASP A 49 1.26 1.50 -35.68
CA ASP A 49 1.91 1.61 -36.99
C ASP A 49 1.18 0.77 -38.07
N ARG A 50 0.58 -0.37 -37.70
CA ARG A 50 -0.28 -1.18 -38.60
C ARG A 50 -1.64 -0.53 -38.91
N ALA A 51 -2.21 0.22 -37.96
CA ALA A 51 -3.52 0.85 -38.11
C ALA A 51 -3.46 2.22 -38.81
N VAL A 52 -2.27 2.81 -38.96
CA VAL A 52 -2.09 4.18 -39.49
C VAL A 52 -2.04 4.20 -41.02
N ASN A 53 -2.91 5.00 -41.64
CA ASN A 53 -2.74 5.45 -43.03
C ASN A 53 -1.73 6.60 -43.11
N HIS A 54 -0.93 6.70 -44.19
CA HIS A 54 0.14 7.70 -44.35
C HIS A 54 -0.29 9.17 -44.13
N LYS A 55 -1.57 9.52 -44.34
CA LYS A 55 -2.14 10.86 -44.16
C LYS A 55 -2.24 11.29 -42.68
N GLU A 56 -2.36 10.35 -41.75
CA GLU A 56 -2.52 10.63 -40.31
C GLU A 56 -1.22 10.45 -39.50
N SER A 57 -0.15 10.01 -40.18
CA SER A 57 1.16 9.70 -39.60
C SER A 57 1.72 10.81 -38.70
N ARG A 58 1.55 12.09 -39.08
CA ARG A 58 2.07 13.21 -38.28
C ARG A 58 1.30 13.40 -36.96
N ARG A 59 -0.03 13.32 -36.99
CA ARG A 59 -0.88 13.45 -35.78
C ARG A 59 -0.66 12.26 -34.85
N ILE A 60 -0.56 11.06 -35.41
CA ILE A 60 -0.36 9.83 -34.64
C ILE A 60 1.07 9.75 -34.09
N SER A 61 2.08 10.21 -34.82
CA SER A 61 3.44 10.36 -34.29
C SER A 61 3.49 11.34 -33.12
N HIS A 62 2.74 12.44 -33.19
CA HIS A 62 2.59 13.37 -32.08
C HIS A 62 1.95 12.70 -30.85
N LEU A 63 0.85 11.96 -31.04
CA LEU A 63 0.20 11.18 -29.97
C LEU A 63 1.12 10.10 -29.39
N ASN A 64 1.88 9.38 -30.21
CA ASN A 64 2.85 8.40 -29.73
C ASN A 64 3.93 9.06 -28.86
N ARG A 65 4.41 10.24 -29.25
CA ARG A 65 5.37 11.01 -28.44
C ARG A 65 4.76 11.47 -27.11
N THR A 66 3.49 11.89 -27.08
CA THR A 66 2.84 12.29 -25.83
C THR A 66 2.59 11.09 -24.94
N ILE A 67 2.13 9.96 -25.48
CA ILE A 67 1.94 8.70 -24.76
C ILE A 67 3.26 8.24 -24.14
N LEU A 68 4.36 8.22 -24.91
CA LEU A 68 5.67 7.85 -24.39
C LEU A 68 6.14 8.78 -23.26
N LYS A 69 5.94 10.09 -23.40
CA LYS A 69 6.26 11.06 -22.33
C LYS A 69 5.44 10.82 -21.07
N LEU A 70 4.13 10.56 -21.21
CA LEU A 70 3.25 10.29 -20.08
C LEU A 70 3.63 8.98 -19.40
N TYR A 71 3.95 7.95 -20.17
CA TYR A 71 4.41 6.67 -19.65
C TYR A 71 5.70 6.81 -18.82
N ILE A 72 6.72 7.49 -19.35
CA ILE A 72 7.98 7.72 -18.64
C ILE A 72 7.73 8.50 -17.35
N ARG A 73 6.83 9.49 -17.37
CA ARG A 73 6.45 10.24 -16.16
C ARG A 73 5.76 9.35 -15.13
N SER A 74 4.81 8.50 -15.55
CA SER A 74 4.13 7.56 -14.66
C SER A 74 5.13 6.60 -14.01
N SER A 75 6.00 6.00 -14.82
CA SER A 75 6.98 5.04 -14.31
C SER A 75 8.01 5.68 -13.37
N LEU A 76 8.45 6.91 -13.65
CA LEU A 76 9.33 7.67 -12.76
C LEU A 76 8.63 7.92 -11.41
N VAL A 77 7.39 8.40 -11.44
CA VAL A 77 6.61 8.66 -10.23
C VAL A 77 6.35 7.38 -9.44
N GLU A 78 6.09 6.26 -10.11
CA GLU A 78 5.93 4.95 -9.45
C GLU A 78 7.24 4.52 -8.76
N GLN A 79 8.38 4.68 -9.42
CA GLN A 79 9.69 4.38 -8.84
C GLN A 79 10.03 5.30 -7.67
N GLU A 80 9.77 6.59 -7.78
CA GLU A 80 9.93 7.55 -6.68
C GLU A 80 9.05 7.18 -5.49
N ASN A 81 7.77 6.87 -5.73
CA ASN A 81 6.86 6.39 -4.69
C ASN A 81 7.38 5.11 -4.02
N LYS A 82 7.93 4.17 -4.80
CA LYS A 82 8.54 2.95 -4.26
C LYS A 82 9.72 3.28 -3.34
N LYS A 83 10.66 4.12 -3.80
CA LYS A 83 11.82 4.55 -3.01
C LYS A 83 11.42 5.32 -1.74
N LEU A 84 10.41 6.18 -1.83
CA LEU A 84 9.88 6.92 -0.67
C LEU A 84 9.25 5.98 0.35
N ARG A 85 8.52 4.95 -0.11
CA ARG A 85 7.96 3.91 0.78
C ARG A 85 9.07 3.11 1.45
N GLU A 86 10.09 2.72 0.71
CA GLU A 86 11.27 2.01 1.26
C GLU A 86 11.98 2.88 2.30
N ALA A 87 12.28 4.14 1.98
CA ALA A 87 12.90 5.10 2.91
C ALA A 87 12.05 5.31 4.18
N LEU A 88 10.72 5.36 4.05
CA LEU A 88 9.81 5.45 5.19
C LEU A 88 9.90 4.21 6.09
N ILE A 89 9.96 3.01 5.49
CA ILE A 89 10.11 1.75 6.22
C ILE A 89 11.46 1.72 6.93
N GLU A 90 12.54 2.08 6.25
CA GLU A 90 13.88 2.15 6.82
C GLU A 90 13.96 3.15 7.98
N GLU A 91 13.41 4.35 7.83
CA GLU A 91 13.34 5.35 8.90
C GLU A 91 12.51 4.85 10.10
N ARG A 92 11.38 4.17 9.84
CA ARG A 92 10.59 3.53 10.92
C ARG A 92 11.40 2.46 11.63
N GLN A 93 12.09 1.58 10.89
CA GLN A 93 12.94 0.55 11.47
C GLN A 93 14.11 1.15 12.25
N ARG A 94 14.74 2.22 11.74
CA ARG A 94 15.81 2.96 12.42
C ARG A 94 15.32 3.56 13.73
N LYS A 95 14.14 4.20 13.72
CA LYS A 95 13.50 4.73 14.94
C LYS A 95 13.11 3.63 15.92
N GLN A 96 12.66 2.47 15.44
CA GLN A 96 12.40 1.31 16.29
C GLN A 96 13.69 0.74 16.91
N ARG A 97 14.79 0.69 16.15
CA ARG A 97 16.12 0.27 16.65
C ARG A 97 16.68 1.25 17.68
N SER A 98 16.50 2.55 17.48
CA SER A 98 16.95 3.58 18.42
C SER A 98 16.03 3.71 19.65
N ARG A 99 14.76 3.30 19.55
CA ARG A 99 13.83 3.22 20.67
C ARG A 99 14.27 2.08 21.59
N ARG A 100 14.94 2.45 22.68
CA ARG A 100 15.23 1.52 23.79
C ARG A 100 13.91 0.92 24.24
N ARG A 101 13.84 -0.41 24.35
CA ARG A 101 12.65 -1.09 24.86
C ARG A 101 12.33 -0.52 26.24
N PRO A 102 11.11 -0.03 26.48
CA PRO A 102 10.70 0.42 27.80
C PRO A 102 10.79 -0.78 28.74
N LEU A 103 11.82 -0.77 29.55
CA LEU A 103 12.00 -1.71 30.63
C LEU A 103 11.14 -1.19 31.78
N GLU A 104 9.92 -1.73 31.89
CA GLU A 104 8.95 -1.31 32.88
C GLU A 104 9.55 -1.53 34.28
N ARG A 105 9.71 -0.44 35.03
CA ARG A 105 10.18 -0.49 36.41
C ARG A 105 9.02 -0.97 37.27
N SER A 106 9.28 -1.93 38.16
CA SER A 106 8.28 -2.38 39.13
C SER A 106 7.86 -1.20 40.02
N GLU A 107 6.56 -1.04 40.26
CA GLU A 107 5.93 0.09 40.97
C GLU A 107 6.40 0.29 42.43
N GLY A 108 7.23 -0.62 42.98
CA GLY A 108 7.77 -0.53 44.35
C GLY A 108 9.29 -0.37 44.46
N TYR A 109 9.98 0.12 43.42
CA TYR A 109 11.45 0.13 43.41
C TYR A 109 12.08 1.44 43.93
N TYR A 110 12.68 1.38 45.11
CA TYR A 110 13.29 2.53 45.83
C TYR A 110 14.80 2.70 45.59
N GLY A 111 15.27 2.53 44.35
CA GLY A 111 16.64 2.88 43.95
C GLY A 111 17.71 1.85 44.34
N GLY A 112 18.00 0.94 43.40
CA GLY A 112 19.14 0.04 43.43
C GLY A 112 19.54 -0.40 42.01
N ALA A 113 20.42 -1.41 41.89
CA ALA A 113 20.69 -2.07 40.61
C ALA A 113 19.57 -3.05 40.22
N VAL A 114 18.97 -2.86 39.05
CA VAL A 114 17.94 -3.78 38.51
C VAL A 114 18.63 -4.97 37.83
N PHE A 115 18.45 -6.17 38.37
CA PHE A 115 18.98 -7.40 37.78
C PHE A 115 18.12 -7.84 36.58
N TRP A 116 18.68 -7.75 35.38
CA TRP A 116 18.00 -8.14 34.14
C TRP A 116 18.19 -9.63 33.85
N SER A 117 17.33 -10.47 34.44
CA SER A 117 17.27 -11.89 34.07
C SER A 117 16.62 -12.08 32.69
N THR A 118 16.93 -13.20 32.02
CA THR A 118 16.32 -13.56 30.72
C THR A 118 14.80 -13.57 30.76
N ARG A 119 14.21 -13.96 31.90
CA ARG A 119 12.76 -13.91 32.15
C ARG A 119 12.21 -12.47 32.10
N LYS A 120 12.86 -11.52 32.78
CA LYS A 120 12.46 -10.10 32.76
C LYS A 120 12.56 -9.48 31.36
N VAL A 121 13.57 -9.88 30.58
CA VAL A 121 13.70 -9.46 29.18
C VAL A 121 12.56 -10.00 28.32
N ARG A 122 12.10 -11.25 28.55
CA ARG A 122 10.92 -11.81 27.85
C ARG A 122 9.64 -11.07 28.22
N GLU A 123 9.42 -10.80 29.51
CA GLU A 123 8.26 -10.03 29.99
C GLU A 123 8.21 -8.62 29.35
N ALA A 124 9.34 -7.91 29.30
CA ALA A 124 9.41 -6.60 28.64
C ALA A 124 9.13 -6.67 27.12
N ARG A 125 9.50 -7.78 26.45
CA ARG A 125 9.16 -8.00 25.03
C ARG A 125 7.68 -8.23 24.84
N SER A 126 7.04 -9.07 25.66
CA SER A 126 5.61 -9.34 25.55
C SER A 126 4.76 -8.11 25.80
N VAL A 127 5.12 -7.28 26.79
CA VAL A 127 4.41 -6.01 27.07
C VAL A 127 4.54 -5.05 25.89
N GLN A 128 5.73 -4.95 25.28
CA GLN A 128 5.91 -4.10 24.11
C GLN A 128 5.10 -4.60 22.91
N GLU A 129 5.09 -5.90 22.65
CA GLU A 129 4.29 -6.50 21.56
C GLU A 129 2.80 -6.26 21.76
N GLN A 130 2.29 -6.33 23.00
CA GLN A 130 0.91 -5.97 23.30
C GLN A 130 0.63 -4.50 22.98
N LYS A 131 1.46 -3.57 23.48
CA LYS A 131 1.34 -2.13 23.19
C LYS A 131 1.36 -1.86 21.67
N ASP A 132 2.24 -2.52 20.94
CA ASP A 132 2.33 -2.36 19.48
C ASP A 132 1.05 -2.88 18.80
N ARG A 133 0.56 -4.07 19.17
CA ARG A 133 -0.72 -4.62 18.66
C ARG A 133 -1.90 -3.71 18.96
N ASP A 134 -1.99 -3.17 20.16
CA ASP A 134 -3.07 -2.26 20.55
C ASP A 134 -3.03 -0.99 19.69
N THR A 135 -1.84 -0.43 19.44
CA THR A 135 -1.70 0.73 18.57
C THR A 135 -2.07 0.44 17.11
N GLU A 136 -1.73 -0.75 16.60
CA GLU A 136 -2.10 -1.20 15.26
C GLU A 136 -3.62 -1.38 15.14
N GLN A 137 -4.27 -2.01 16.12
CA GLN A 137 -5.72 -2.16 16.17
C GLN A 137 -6.42 -0.81 16.20
N LEU A 138 -5.94 0.15 17.00
CA LEU A 138 -6.49 1.51 17.02
C LEU A 138 -6.36 2.22 15.67
N GLN A 139 -5.24 2.02 14.96
CA GLN A 139 -5.06 2.59 13.62
C GLN A 139 -6.02 1.95 12.60
N GLN A 140 -6.19 0.63 12.65
CA GLN A 140 -7.12 -0.09 11.79
C GLN A 140 -8.57 0.34 12.05
N GLN A 141 -8.98 0.48 13.31
CA GLN A 141 -10.30 0.97 13.67
C GLN A 141 -10.54 2.39 13.15
N LYS A 142 -9.55 3.28 13.27
CA LYS A 142 -9.65 4.65 12.72
C LYS A 142 -9.78 4.65 11.20
N ALA A 143 -9.00 3.82 10.50
CA ALA A 143 -9.09 3.70 9.05
C ALA A 143 -10.47 3.17 8.61
N ALA A 144 -10.97 2.11 9.26
CA ALA A 144 -12.29 1.56 9.00
C ALA A 144 -13.41 2.59 9.28
N ALA A 145 -13.27 3.38 10.35
CA ALA A 145 -14.23 4.44 10.67
C ALA A 145 -14.24 5.56 9.61
N ILE A 146 -13.09 5.89 9.02
CA ILE A 146 -13.01 6.86 7.92
C ILE A 146 -13.72 6.30 6.68
N GLN A 147 -13.44 5.04 6.32
CA GLN A 147 -14.07 4.38 5.17
C GLN A 147 -15.59 4.31 5.31
N ALA A 148 -16.11 3.87 6.47
CA ALA A 148 -17.55 3.84 6.73
C ALA A 148 -18.21 5.23 6.65
N ARG A 149 -17.49 6.28 7.06
CA ARG A 149 -17.96 7.68 6.92
C ARG A 149 -18.02 8.10 5.45
N GLU A 150 -17.09 7.68 4.62
CA GLU A 150 -17.11 7.97 3.19
C GLU A 150 -18.25 7.23 2.49
N GLU A 151 -18.41 5.94 2.77
CA GLU A 151 -19.49 5.12 2.22
C GLU A 151 -20.88 5.68 2.59
N SER A 152 -21.09 6.03 3.87
CA SER A 152 -22.35 6.63 4.31
C SER A 152 -22.63 7.99 3.64
N LYS A 153 -21.60 8.80 3.38
CA LYS A 153 -21.77 10.04 2.59
C LYS A 153 -22.18 9.74 1.16
N LEU A 154 -21.58 8.74 0.52
CA LEU A 154 -21.91 8.34 -0.84
C LEU A 154 -23.34 7.81 -0.96
N ILE A 155 -23.78 6.98 -0.01
CA ILE A 155 -25.14 6.46 0.03
C ILE A 155 -26.14 7.61 0.20
N LYS A 156 -25.91 8.51 1.15
CA LYS A 156 -26.76 9.68 1.37
C LYS A 156 -26.83 10.58 0.14
N ALA A 157 -25.71 10.81 -0.55
CA ALA A 157 -25.69 11.58 -1.79
C ALA A 157 -26.56 10.92 -2.87
N ARG A 158 -26.43 9.60 -3.06
CA ARG A 158 -27.25 8.82 -4.01
C ARG A 158 -28.74 8.90 -3.68
N GLU A 159 -29.11 8.80 -2.40
CA GLU A 159 -30.51 8.91 -1.96
C GLU A 159 -31.08 10.31 -2.24
N ILE A 160 -30.31 11.37 -1.97
CA ILE A 160 -30.71 12.75 -2.25
C ILE A 160 -30.92 12.94 -3.75
N ASP A 161 -30.00 12.44 -4.58
CA ASP A 161 -30.10 12.56 -6.04
C ASP A 161 -31.29 11.76 -6.59
N ALA A 162 -31.56 10.55 -6.07
CA ALA A 162 -32.74 9.78 -6.44
C ALA A 162 -34.04 10.53 -6.09
N ARG A 163 -34.11 11.14 -4.89
CA ARG A 163 -35.25 11.98 -4.50
C ARG A 163 -35.43 13.19 -5.41
N ARG A 164 -34.34 13.83 -5.83
CA ARG A 164 -34.37 14.96 -6.79
C ARG A 164 -34.91 14.51 -8.15
N ARG A 165 -34.44 13.37 -8.66
CA ARG A 165 -34.92 12.79 -9.94
C ARG A 165 -36.40 12.44 -9.89
N ALA A 166 -36.85 11.73 -8.85
CA ALA A 166 -38.26 11.38 -8.69
C ALA A 166 -39.17 12.63 -8.62
N ARG A 167 -38.72 13.72 -7.97
CA ARG A 167 -39.44 15.00 -7.96
C ARG A 167 -39.51 15.65 -9.34
N ALA A 168 -38.41 15.60 -10.11
CA ALA A 168 -38.38 16.12 -11.47
C ALA A 168 -39.33 15.33 -12.39
N GLU A 169 -39.29 14.00 -12.33
CA GLU A 169 -40.17 13.12 -13.09
C GLU A 169 -41.65 13.34 -12.73
N ALA A 170 -41.96 13.48 -11.44
CA ALA A 170 -43.32 13.78 -11.00
C ALA A 170 -43.82 15.14 -11.49
N LYS A 171 -42.95 16.15 -11.59
CA LYS A 171 -43.31 17.44 -12.20
C LYS A 171 -43.61 17.29 -13.68
N LEU A 172 -42.76 16.60 -14.43
CA LEU A 172 -42.98 16.35 -15.86
C LEU A 172 -44.29 15.59 -16.11
N LEU A 173 -44.61 14.57 -15.30
CA LEU A 173 -45.87 13.85 -15.41
C LEU A 173 -47.09 14.75 -15.13
N ARG A 174 -47.00 15.63 -14.13
CA ARG A 174 -48.06 16.61 -13.83
C ARG A 174 -48.24 17.62 -14.96
N GLU A 175 -47.16 18.09 -15.56
CA GLU A 175 -47.20 19.01 -16.71
C GLU A 175 -47.81 18.34 -17.93
N LYS A 176 -47.44 17.10 -18.24
CA LYS A 176 -48.06 16.31 -19.31
C LYS A 176 -49.57 16.15 -19.12
N LYS A 177 -50.00 15.67 -17.94
CA LYS A 177 -51.43 15.54 -17.62
C LYS A 177 -52.19 16.85 -17.78
N ARG A 178 -51.62 17.97 -17.31
CA ARG A 178 -52.24 19.30 -17.48
C ARG A 178 -52.33 19.72 -18.94
N ALA A 179 -51.34 19.39 -19.76
CA ALA A 179 -51.36 19.66 -21.20
C ALA A 179 -52.40 18.81 -21.91
N ASP A 180 -52.50 17.52 -21.58
CA ASP A 180 -53.50 16.60 -22.13
C ASP A 180 -54.93 17.06 -21.76
N GLU A 181 -55.18 17.37 -20.49
CA GLU A 181 -56.48 17.92 -20.02
C GLU A 181 -56.83 19.26 -20.70
N ALA A 182 -55.83 20.12 -20.96
CA ALA A 182 -56.06 21.38 -21.66
C ALA A 182 -56.36 21.16 -23.16
N ALA A 183 -55.72 20.18 -23.79
CA ALA A 183 -56.00 19.80 -25.18
C ALA A 183 -57.40 19.18 -25.33
N GLU A 184 -57.81 18.32 -24.39
CA GLU A 184 -59.16 17.75 -24.36
C GLU A 184 -60.23 18.84 -24.19
N ARG A 185 -60.00 19.83 -23.32
CA ARG A 185 -60.92 20.98 -23.15
C ARG A 185 -60.97 21.91 -24.36
N ALA A 186 -59.91 21.98 -25.16
CA ALA A 186 -59.87 22.80 -26.37
C ALA A 186 -60.48 22.10 -27.60
N ALA A 187 -60.65 20.78 -27.54
CA ALA A 187 -61.25 19.96 -28.60
C ALA A 187 -62.77 19.82 -28.47
N TYR A 188 -63.36 20.28 -27.36
CA TYR A 188 -64.79 20.28 -27.07
C TYR A 188 -65.37 21.70 -27.22
#